data_AF-A0A3N6H8U1-F1
#
_entry.id   AF-A0A3N6H8U1-F1
#
_cell.length_a   1.000
_cell.length_b   1.000
_cell.length_c   1.000
_cell.angle_alpha   90.00
_cell.angle_beta   90.00
_cell.angle_gamma   90.00
#
_symmetry.space_group_name_H-M   'P 1'
#
loop_
_entity.id
_entity.type
_entity.pdbx_description
1 polymer ?
#
loop_
_entity_poly.entity_id
_entity_poly.type
_entity_poly.pdbx_seq_one_letter_code
_entity_poly.pdbx_strand_id
1 'polypeptide(L)'
;MVSKDEAVVSAAEFLKKVAHPDRAESVVMLPETAIEFTYGWTVCFDFKEHIETGDFTQAPFSAVIVVPHDRSAAHFAPTFPPTEEYMALQASGNWPPRKAPPRSPCPSIPPESTRCT
;
A
#
# COMPACT_ATOMS: atom_id res chain seq x y z
N MET A 1 -16.01 0.85 -14.08
CA MET A 1 -14.60 0.83 -14.48
C MET A 1 -14.13 2.27 -14.49
N VAL A 2 -13.11 2.57 -13.69
CA VAL A 2 -12.53 3.93 -13.56
C VAL A 2 -11.53 4.13 -14.69
N SER A 3 -11.58 5.25 -15.39
CA SER A 3 -10.61 5.58 -16.44
C SER A 3 -9.25 5.98 -15.84
N LYS A 4 -8.19 5.93 -16.65
CA LYS A 4 -6.85 6.35 -16.24
C LYS A 4 -6.84 7.78 -15.70
N ASP A 5 -7.47 8.73 -16.39
CA ASP A 5 -7.55 10.13 -15.98
C ASP A 5 -8.31 10.30 -14.66
N GLU A 6 -9.44 9.62 -14.49
CA GLU A 6 -10.18 9.63 -13.21
C GLU A 6 -9.36 9.04 -12.07
N ALA A 7 -8.57 7.99 -12.32
CA ALA A 7 -7.69 7.39 -11.33
C ALA A 7 -6.59 8.38 -10.92
N VAL A 8 -5.96 9.07 -11.87
CA VAL A 8 -4.94 10.07 -11.57
C VAL A 8 -5.52 11.25 -10.78
N VAL A 9 -6.70 11.73 -11.15
CA VAL A 9 -7.39 12.80 -10.40
C VAL A 9 -7.70 12.35 -8.97
N SER A 10 -8.25 11.15 -8.79
CA SER A 10 -8.59 10.62 -7.47
C SER A 10 -7.36 10.43 -6.59
N ALA A 11 -6.26 9.93 -7.16
CA ALA A 11 -4.98 9.79 -6.47
C ALA A 11 -4.41 11.15 -6.07
N ALA A 12 -4.46 12.15 -6.95
CA ALA A 12 -4.03 13.51 -6.66
C ALA A 12 -4.84 14.13 -5.53
N GLU A 13 -6.16 13.97 -5.54
CA GLU A 13 -7.03 14.48 -4.48
C GLU A 13 -6.72 13.82 -3.13
N PHE A 14 -6.52 12.50 -3.11
CA PHE A 14 -6.13 11.78 -1.90
C PHE A 14 -4.80 12.31 -1.34
N LEU A 15 -3.79 12.49 -2.20
CA LEU A 15 -2.50 13.02 -1.78
C LEU A 15 -2.62 14.44 -1.22
N LYS A 16 -3.34 15.33 -1.91
CA LYS A 16 -3.48 16.74 -1.53
C LYS A 16 -4.37 16.96 -0.32
N LYS A 17 -5.36 16.09 -0.06
CA LYS A 17 -6.33 16.27 1.02
C LYS A 17 -6.03 15.43 2.25
N VAL A 18 -5.47 14.23 2.07
CA VAL A 18 -5.35 13.23 3.14
C VAL A 18 -3.89 12.99 3.51
N ALA A 19 -3.03 12.72 2.53
CA ALA A 19 -1.66 12.28 2.82
C ALA A 19 -0.70 13.45 3.11
N HIS A 20 -0.76 14.50 2.28
CA HIS A 20 0.18 15.61 2.26
C HIS A 20 -0.53 16.95 2.03
N PRO A 21 -1.46 17.36 2.93
CA PRO A 21 -2.13 18.65 2.81
C PRO A 21 -1.16 19.83 2.85
N ASP A 22 -0.08 19.72 3.63
CA ASP A 22 0.94 20.77 3.77
C ASP A 22 1.83 20.94 2.53
N ARG A 23 1.87 19.92 1.65
CA ARG A 23 2.69 19.90 0.42
C ARG A 23 1.85 19.69 -0.83
N ALA A 24 0.56 20.04 -0.77
CA ALA A 24 -0.38 19.79 -1.85
C ALA A 24 0.02 20.43 -3.19
N GLU A 25 0.71 21.56 -3.14
CA GLU A 25 1.21 22.29 -4.32
C GLU A 25 2.44 21.63 -4.95
N SER A 26 3.16 20.85 -4.15
CA SER A 26 4.38 20.16 -4.54
C SER A 26 4.12 18.75 -5.08
N VAL A 27 2.91 18.21 -4.94
CA VAL A 27 2.56 16.90 -5.46
C VAL A 27 2.50 16.92 -6.99
N VAL A 28 3.38 16.14 -7.62
CA VAL A 28 3.43 15.91 -9.07
C VAL A 28 2.99 14.48 -9.35
N MET A 29 1.87 14.32 -10.06
CA MET A 29 1.40 13.00 -10.50
C MET A 29 2.16 12.55 -11.75
N LEU A 30 2.47 11.26 -11.84
CA LEU A 30 3.14 10.65 -12.99
C LEU A 30 2.17 9.72 -13.73
N PRO A 31 1.24 10.26 -14.56
CA PRO A 31 0.22 9.47 -15.25
C PRO A 31 0.82 8.44 -16.20
N GLU A 32 2.02 8.65 -16.74
CA GLU A 32 2.70 7.70 -17.61
C GLU A 32 3.04 6.38 -16.92
N THR A 33 3.27 6.41 -15.61
CA THR A 33 3.53 5.23 -14.77
C THR A 33 2.26 4.51 -14.34
N ALA A 34 1.09 4.99 -14.78
CA ALA A 34 -0.18 4.39 -14.38
C ALA A 34 -0.35 3.00 -15.04
N ILE A 35 -0.45 1.97 -14.20
CA ILE A 35 -0.65 0.58 -14.62
C ILE A 35 -2.05 0.14 -14.20
N GLU A 36 -2.76 -0.50 -15.12
CA GLU A 36 -4.08 -1.07 -14.88
C GLU A 36 -3.95 -2.49 -14.33
N PHE A 37 -4.66 -2.78 -13.22
CA PHE A 37 -4.78 -4.11 -12.65
C PHE A 37 -6.25 -4.47 -12.44
N THR A 38 -6.53 -5.76 -12.29
CA THR A 38 -7.90 -6.26 -12.06
C THR A 38 -8.61 -5.62 -10.86
N TYR A 39 -7.87 -5.30 -9.79
CA TYR A 39 -8.41 -4.63 -8.61
C TYR A 39 -8.61 -3.12 -8.81
N GLY A 40 -7.76 -2.47 -9.60
CA GLY A 40 -7.72 -1.02 -9.71
C GLY A 40 -6.49 -0.51 -10.49
N TRP A 41 -6.33 0.80 -10.51
CA TRP A 41 -5.15 1.45 -11.07
C TRP A 41 -4.07 1.66 -10.01
N THR A 42 -2.81 1.53 -10.41
CA THR A 42 -1.68 2.02 -9.62
C THR A 42 -1.11 3.25 -10.30
N VAL A 43 -0.90 4.33 -9.57
CA VAL A 43 -0.35 5.58 -10.11
C VAL A 43 0.79 6.03 -9.21
N CYS A 44 1.94 6.36 -9.79
CA CYS A 44 3.03 6.94 -9.03
C CYS A 44 2.89 8.46 -8.94
N PHE A 45 3.44 9.02 -7.87
CA PHE A 45 3.62 10.46 -7.70
C PHE A 45 5.02 10.74 -7.22
N ASP A 46 5.44 11.99 -7.39
CA ASP A 46 6.67 12.51 -6.84
C ASP A 46 6.44 13.92 -6.30
N PHE A 47 7.40 14.45 -5.55
CA PHE A 47 7.39 15.83 -5.10
C PHE A 47 8.24 16.70 -6.02
N LYS A 48 7.74 17.91 -6.29
CA LYS A 48 8.43 18.91 -7.10
C LYS A 48 9.84 19.19 -6.56
N GLU A 49 9.99 19.29 -5.24
CA GLU A 49 11.29 19.53 -4.60
C GLU A 49 12.28 18.38 -4.85
N HIS A 50 11.80 17.14 -4.88
CA HIS A 50 12.63 15.98 -5.20
C HIS A 50 13.05 15.99 -6.67
N ILE A 51 12.13 16.29 -7.60
CA ILE A 51 12.44 16.40 -9.02
C ILE A 51 13.45 17.53 -9.29
N GLU A 52 13.29 18.69 -8.64
CA GLU A 52 14.14 19.87 -8.86
C GLU A 52 15.50 19.76 -8.18
N THR A 53 15.56 19.16 -6.98
CA THR A 53 16.79 19.11 -6.17
C THR A 53 17.56 17.79 -6.36
N GLY A 54 16.89 16.71 -6.77
CA GLY A 54 17.46 15.37 -6.81
C GLY A 54 17.80 14.80 -5.43
N ASP A 55 17.25 15.39 -4.36
CA ASP A 55 17.52 14.99 -2.98
C ASP A 55 16.62 13.83 -2.56
N PHE A 56 17.21 12.65 -2.39
CA PHE A 56 16.53 11.44 -1.94
C PHE A 56 15.83 11.59 -0.58
N THR A 57 16.21 12.57 0.26
CA THR A 57 15.51 12.82 1.53
C THR A 57 14.14 13.48 1.36
N GLN A 58 13.90 14.10 0.20
CA GLN A 58 12.60 14.67 -0.17
C GLN A 58 11.74 13.68 -0.98
N ALA A 59 12.28 12.51 -1.33
CA ALA A 59 11.55 11.50 -2.07
C ALA A 59 10.42 10.90 -1.21
N PRO A 60 9.24 10.64 -1.79
CA PRO A 60 8.17 9.97 -1.07
C PRO A 60 8.58 8.54 -0.69
N PHE A 61 8.38 8.16 0.57
CA PHE A 61 8.70 6.82 1.07
C PHE A 61 7.92 5.71 0.34
N SER A 62 6.65 5.97 0.03
CA SER A 62 5.82 5.14 -0.83
C SER A 62 5.27 6.01 -1.96
N ALA A 63 5.90 5.97 -3.12
CA ALA A 63 5.52 6.74 -4.29
C ALA A 63 4.27 6.19 -5.01
N VAL A 64 3.74 5.02 -4.61
CA VAL A 64 2.69 4.30 -5.34
C VAL A 64 1.34 4.43 -4.63
N ILE A 65 0.35 4.96 -5.36
CA ILE A 65 -1.05 5.07 -4.93
C ILE A 65 -1.90 4.06 -5.68
N VAL A 66 -2.77 3.37 -4.95
CA VAL A 66 -3.73 2.41 -5.48
C VAL A 66 -5.11 3.07 -5.50
N VAL A 67 -5.75 3.01 -6.67
CA VAL A 67 -7.10 3.53 -6.91
C VAL A 67 -8.00 2.36 -7.34
N PRO A 68 -8.81 1.83 -6.41
CA PRO A 68 -9.74 0.74 -6.70
C PRO A 68 -10.77 1.06 -7.80
N HIS A 69 -11.11 0.08 -8.64
CA HIS A 69 -12.15 0.26 -9.67
C HIS A 69 -13.58 0.32 -9.11
N ASP A 70 -13.78 -0.14 -7.87
CA ASP A 70 -15.04 -0.10 -7.14
C ASP A 70 -15.40 1.32 -6.63
N ARG A 71 -14.56 2.33 -6.91
CA ARG A 71 -14.66 3.72 -6.42
C ARG A 71 -14.46 3.84 -4.91
N SER A 72 -13.90 2.83 -4.26
CA SER A 72 -13.39 2.95 -2.91
C SER A 72 -12.26 3.97 -2.83
N ALA A 73 -11.97 4.46 -1.62
CA ALA A 73 -10.96 5.48 -1.40
C ALA A 73 -9.57 5.02 -1.89
N ALA A 74 -8.87 5.93 -2.56
CA ALA A 74 -7.47 5.73 -2.91
C ALA A 74 -6.63 5.58 -1.64
N HIS A 75 -5.57 4.78 -1.71
CA HIS A 75 -4.70 4.50 -0.57
C HIS A 75 -3.27 4.18 -1.03
N PHE A 76 -2.32 4.24 -0.10
CA PHE A 76 -0.94 3.85 -0.37
C PHE A 76 -0.81 2.34 -0.54
N ALA A 77 0.02 1.93 -1.50
CA ALA A 77 0.47 0.55 -1.57
C ALA A 77 1.30 0.21 -0.31
N PRO A 78 1.17 -1.01 0.23
CA PRO A 78 2.05 -1.47 1.30
C PRO A 78 3.50 -1.54 0.80
N THR A 79 4.47 -1.29 1.68
CA THR A 79 5.91 -1.40 1.36
C THR A 79 6.33 -2.84 1.06
N PHE A 80 5.57 -3.82 1.57
CA PHE A 80 5.73 -5.24 1.28
C PHE A 80 4.37 -5.93 1.43
N PRO A 81 3.92 -6.79 0.49
CA PRO A 81 4.61 -7.35 -0.69
C PRO A 81 4.73 -6.37 -1.89
N PRO A 82 5.44 -6.73 -2.98
CA PRO A 82 5.49 -5.93 -4.21
C PRO A 82 4.09 -5.55 -4.72
N THR A 83 3.96 -4.38 -5.33
CA THR A 83 2.66 -3.84 -5.77
C THR A 83 1.85 -4.83 -6.61
N GLU A 84 2.47 -5.52 -7.56
CA GLU A 84 1.79 -6.51 -8.41
C GLU A 84 1.19 -7.66 -7.59
N GLU A 85 1.95 -8.17 -6.62
CA GLU A 85 1.51 -9.24 -5.72
C GLU A 85 0.40 -8.74 -4.79
N TYR A 86 0.52 -7.52 -4.26
CA TYR A 86 -0.54 -6.88 -3.48
C TYR A 86 -1.85 -6.76 -4.28
N MET A 87 -1.78 -6.28 -5.52
CA MET A 87 -2.96 -6.12 -6.39
C MET A 87 -3.60 -7.48 -6.71
N ALA A 88 -2.79 -8.53 -6.92
CA ALA A 88 -3.28 -9.89 -7.11
C ALA A 88 -3.95 -10.47 -5.84
N LEU A 89 -3.39 -10.20 -4.65
CA LEU A 89 -3.98 -10.61 -3.37
C LEU A 89 -5.30 -9.90 -3.08
N GLN A 90 -5.39 -8.61 -3.41
CA GLN A 90 -6.65 -7.85 -3.31
C GLN A 90 -7.70 -8.38 -4.30
N ALA A 91 -7.32 -8.61 -5.56
CA ALA A 91 -8.23 -9.15 -6.57
C ALA A 91 -8.75 -10.55 -6.21
N SER A 92 -7.91 -11.38 -5.57
CA SER A 92 -8.30 -12.72 -5.10
C SER A 92 -9.04 -12.73 -3.76
N GLY A 93 -9.18 -11.58 -3.08
CA GLY A 93 -9.80 -11.48 -1.75
C GLY A 93 -8.98 -12.13 -0.64
N ASN A 94 -7.70 -12.43 -0.88
CA ASN A 94 -6.79 -13.06 0.09
C ASN A 94 -6.00 -12.02 0.93
N TRP A 95 -6.35 -10.75 0.81
CA TRP A 95 -5.78 -9.64 1.58
C TRP A 95 -6.80 -9.04 2.57
N PRO A 96 -6.40 -8.70 3.81
CA PRO A 96 -5.10 -8.97 4.42
C PRO A 96 -4.92 -10.47 4.71
N PRO A 97 -3.70 -11.02 4.63
CA PRO A 97 -3.45 -12.42 5.00
C PRO A 97 -3.96 -12.61 6.42
N ARG A 98 -4.82 -13.63 6.62
CA ARG A 98 -5.40 -13.95 7.93
C ARG A 98 -4.30 -13.85 8.98
N LYS A 99 -4.50 -12.98 9.99
CA LYS A 99 -3.65 -12.94 11.18
C LYS A 99 -3.47 -14.37 11.64
N ALA A 100 -2.23 -14.80 11.84
CA ALA A 100 -1.94 -16.11 12.42
C ALA A 100 -2.88 -16.30 13.63
N PRO A 101 -3.51 -17.48 13.80
CA PRO A 101 -4.27 -17.74 15.00
C PRO A 101 -3.39 -17.42 16.22
N PRO A 102 -3.96 -16.92 17.33
CA PRO A 102 -3.18 -16.65 18.53
C PRO A 102 -2.33 -17.90 18.81
N ARG A 103 -1.00 -17.71 19.00
CA ARG A 103 -0.12 -18.84 19.30
C ARG A 103 -0.76 -19.60 20.46
N SER A 104 -1.17 -20.84 20.23
CA SER A 104 -1.58 -21.71 21.31
C SER A 104 -0.48 -21.66 22.37
N PRO A 105 -0.80 -21.49 23.67
CA PRO A 105 0.22 -21.54 24.70
C PRO A 105 0.99 -22.85 24.53
N CYS A 106 2.32 -22.75 24.58
CA CYS A 106 3.19 -23.92 24.58
C CYS A 106 2.62 -24.96 25.54
N PRO A 107 2.53 -26.25 25.17
CA PRO A 107 2.14 -27.27 26.12
C PRO A 107 3.15 -27.22 27.27
N SER A 108 2.69 -26.80 28.44
CA SER A 108 3.45 -26.90 29.68
C SER A 108 3.83 -28.36 29.85
N ILE A 109 5.12 -28.67 29.66
CA ILE A 109 5.71 -29.96 29.97
C ILE A 109 5.39 -30.20 31.46
N PRO A 110 4.63 -31.24 31.84
CA PRO A 110 4.43 -31.54 33.25
C PRO A 110 5.79 -31.92 33.87
N PRO A 111 6.09 -31.46 35.11
CA PRO A 111 7.33 -31.83 35.75
C PRO A 111 7.39 -33.34 35.93
N GLU A 112 8.50 -33.89 35.49
CA GLU A 112 8.94 -35.28 35.60
C GLU A 112 8.66 -35.83 37.01
N SER A 113 7.65 -36.70 37.13
CA SER A 113 7.39 -37.42 38.37
C SER A 113 8.40 -38.53 38.51
N THR A 114 9.41 -38.28 39.34
CA THR A 114 10.30 -39.27 39.93
C THR A 114 9.51 -40.50 40.38
N ARG A 115 9.86 -41.69 39.86
CA ARG A 115 9.61 -42.94 40.55
C ARG A 115 10.66 -43.98 40.16
N CYS A 116 11.76 -44.01 40.91
CA CYS A 116 12.56 -45.22 41.06
C CYS A 116 11.77 -46.17 41.98
N THR A 117 11.60 -47.41 41.57
CA THR A 117 11.37 -48.56 42.45
C THR A 117 12.17 -49.72 41.89
#